data_AF-A0AAV2DCN0-F1
#
_entry.id   AF-A0AAV2DCN0-F1
#
_cell.length_a   1.000
_cell.length_b   1.000
_cell.length_c   1.000
_cell.angle_alpha   90.00
_cell.angle_beta   90.00
_cell.angle_gamma   90.00
#
_symmetry.space_group_name_H-M   'P 1'
#
loop_
_entity.id
_entity.type
_entity.pdbx_description
1 polymer ?
#
loop_
_entity_poly.entity_id
_entity_poly.type
_entity_poly.pdbx_seq_one_letter_code
_entity_poly.pdbx_strand_id
1 'polypeptide(L)'
;MQIEVKCSCGAENCPEWAIVELQGVVEVQPSHRDGIQNLEIGRLCRPSSEEKYTLTIGYHELSGTKVTLKKPLAVLKKVKRTDDGDHGDGSSSGKVELDVVGVIRHKILFKTRPKALISKPPEPAVKERASSTSSKN
;
A
#
# COMPACT_ATOMS: atom_id res chain seq x y z
N MET A 1 23.75 -13.50 -19.96
CA MET A 1 22.50 -12.76 -20.18
C MET A 1 22.73 -11.33 -19.71
N GLN A 2 22.66 -10.36 -20.61
CA GLN A 2 22.82 -8.94 -20.31
C GLN A 2 21.44 -8.27 -20.43
N ILE A 3 21.03 -7.54 -19.39
CA ILE A 3 19.76 -6.79 -19.38
C ILE A 3 20.15 -5.31 -19.43
N GLU A 4 19.79 -4.65 -20.53
CA GLU A 4 20.02 -3.22 -20.68
C GLU A 4 18.93 -2.44 -19.96
N VAL A 5 19.34 -1.53 -19.08
CA VAL A 5 18.44 -0.74 -18.26
C VAL A 5 18.86 0.72 -18.37
N LYS A 6 17.89 1.59 -18.62
CA LYS A 6 18.10 3.04 -18.64
C LYS A 6 17.61 3.62 -17.32
N CYS A 7 18.49 4.29 -16.57
CA CYS A 7 18.06 5.16 -15.48
C CYS A 7 17.81 6.55 -16.07
N SER A 8 16.54 6.94 -16.16
CA SER A 8 16.10 8.30 -16.49
C SER A 8 16.00 9.20 -15.25
N CYS A 9 16.19 8.59 -14.08
CA CYS A 9 16.41 9.24 -12.81
C CYS A 9 17.73 10.03 -12.82
N GLY A 10 17.69 11.35 -12.69
CA GLY A 10 18.89 12.13 -12.37
C GLY A 10 19.53 11.61 -11.07
N ALA A 11 20.84 11.81 -10.89
CA ALA A 11 21.62 11.21 -9.80
C ALA A 11 21.02 11.38 -8.38
N GLU A 12 20.20 12.42 -8.16
CA GLU A 12 19.55 12.71 -6.87
C GLU A 12 18.02 12.56 -6.87
N ASN A 13 17.41 12.19 -8.01
CA ASN A 13 15.96 12.28 -8.24
C ASN A 13 15.29 10.92 -8.45
N CYS A 14 15.94 9.80 -8.15
CA CYS A 14 15.25 8.50 -8.05
C CYS A 14 14.20 8.55 -6.95
N PRO A 15 12.89 8.42 -7.24
CA PRO A 15 11.89 8.35 -6.19
C PRO A 15 12.14 7.12 -5.30
N GLU A 16 12.01 7.29 -3.99
CA GLU A 16 11.99 6.18 -3.04
C GLU A 16 10.57 5.61 -2.99
N TRP A 17 10.44 4.32 -3.29
CA TRP A 17 9.19 3.56 -3.23
C TRP A 17 9.23 2.61 -2.02
N ALA A 18 8.05 2.18 -1.59
CA ALA A 18 7.91 1.16 -0.55
C ALA A 18 6.97 0.04 -1.02
N ILE A 19 7.25 -1.18 -0.59
CA ILE A 19 6.33 -2.32 -0.76
C ILE A 19 5.43 -2.40 0.47
N VAL A 20 4.13 -2.59 0.25
CA VAL A 20 3.20 -3.06 1.29
C VAL A 20 3.10 -4.58 1.16
N GLU A 21 3.58 -5.31 2.15
CA GLU A 21 3.60 -6.77 2.15
C GLU A 21 2.63 -7.32 3.20
N LEU A 22 1.71 -8.16 2.75
CA LEU A 22 0.64 -8.76 3.54
C LEU A 22 0.82 -10.28 3.58
N GLN A 23 0.70 -10.88 4.78
CA GLN A 23 0.64 -12.33 4.89
C GLN A 23 -0.80 -12.81 4.65
N GLY A 24 -1.12 -13.19 3.42
CA GLY A 24 -2.44 -13.69 3.02
C GLY A 24 -2.80 -13.26 1.60
N VAL A 25 -4.10 -13.26 1.31
CA VAL A 25 -4.66 -12.83 0.02
C VAL A 25 -5.59 -11.64 0.26
N VAL A 26 -5.51 -10.63 -0.60
CA VAL A 26 -6.48 -9.52 -0.62
C VAL A 26 -7.65 -9.94 -1.48
N GLU A 27 -8.79 -10.18 -0.85
CA GLU A 27 -10.03 -10.57 -1.53
C GLU A 27 -10.73 -9.33 -2.11
N VAL A 28 -11.02 -9.37 -3.40
CA VAL A 28 -11.69 -8.28 -4.11
C VAL A 28 -13.20 -8.54 -4.12
N GLN A 29 -13.99 -7.50 -3.86
CA GLN A 29 -15.45 -7.65 -3.92
C GLN A 29 -15.90 -8.08 -5.33
N PRO A 30 -16.97 -8.89 -5.45
CA PRO A 30 -17.46 -9.37 -6.76
C PRO A 30 -17.81 -8.26 -7.75
N SER A 31 -18.11 -7.05 -7.26
CA SER A 31 -18.39 -5.86 -8.06
C SER A 31 -17.16 -5.27 -8.79
N HIS A 32 -15.94 -5.68 -8.43
CA HIS A 32 -14.69 -5.15 -8.97
C HIS A 32 -13.82 -6.25 -9.63
N ARG A 33 -14.46 -7.26 -10.24
CA ARG A 33 -13.75 -8.41 -10.86
C ARG A 33 -12.83 -8.02 -12.02
N ASP A 34 -13.05 -6.88 -12.65
CA ASP A 34 -12.26 -6.39 -13.80
C ASP A 34 -10.90 -5.81 -13.39
N GLY A 35 -10.61 -5.78 -12.09
CA GLY A 35 -9.30 -5.51 -11.52
C GLY A 35 -9.32 -4.51 -10.37
N ILE A 36 -8.16 -4.35 -9.73
CA ILE A 36 -7.97 -3.48 -8.56
C ILE A 36 -7.34 -2.13 -8.90
N GLN A 37 -7.07 -1.88 -10.18
CA GLN A 37 -6.46 -0.64 -10.64
C GLN A 37 -7.33 0.56 -10.24
N ASN A 38 -6.70 1.56 -9.61
CA ASN A 38 -7.32 2.78 -9.10
C ASN A 38 -8.43 2.57 -8.03
N LEU A 39 -8.58 1.35 -7.49
CA LEU A 39 -9.51 1.10 -6.39
C LEU A 39 -8.89 1.57 -5.06
N GLU A 40 -9.67 2.29 -4.26
CA GLU A 40 -9.30 2.54 -2.87
C GLU A 40 -9.40 1.23 -2.07
N ILE A 41 -8.25 0.61 -1.82
CA ILE A 41 -8.17 -0.66 -1.07
C ILE A 41 -8.39 -0.43 0.43
N GLY A 42 -7.94 0.72 0.95
CA GLY A 42 -7.98 1.02 2.37
C GLY A 42 -7.06 2.16 2.78
N ARG A 43 -6.87 2.31 4.09
CA ARG A 43 -6.11 3.42 4.67
C ARG A 43 -4.85 2.93 5.37
N LEU A 44 -3.70 3.44 4.93
CA LEU A 44 -2.40 3.24 5.56
C LEU A 44 -2.06 4.45 6.43
N CYS A 45 -1.86 4.22 7.73
CA CYS A 45 -1.50 5.26 8.70
C CYS A 45 -0.14 4.97 9.34
N ARG A 46 0.63 6.05 9.56
CA ARG A 46 1.83 6.04 10.38
C ARG A 46 1.68 7.08 11.50
N PRO A 47 1.49 6.67 12.76
CA PRO A 47 1.54 7.58 13.90
C PRO A 47 2.93 8.23 13.97
N SER A 48 2.98 9.53 14.24
CA SER A 48 4.01 10.50 13.81
C SER A 48 5.47 10.28 14.24
N SER A 49 5.85 9.19 14.90
CA SER A 49 7.26 8.96 15.30
C SER A 49 7.74 7.51 15.26
N GLU A 50 6.86 6.52 15.18
CA GLU A 50 7.26 5.11 15.24
C GLU A 50 7.44 4.52 13.83
N GLU A 51 8.26 3.46 13.70
CA GLU A 51 8.28 2.58 12.52
C GLU A 51 7.08 1.62 12.48
N LYS A 52 6.02 1.94 13.24
CA LYS A 52 4.77 1.20 13.28
C LYS A 52 3.77 1.80 12.31
N TYR A 53 3.05 0.92 11.63
CA TYR A 53 2.04 1.26 10.65
C TYR A 53 0.76 0.53 10.99
N THR A 54 -0.37 1.15 10.67
CA THR A 54 -1.67 0.49 10.66
C THR A 54 -2.25 0.53 9.26
N LEU A 55 -2.79 -0.59 8.81
CA LEU A 55 -3.50 -0.69 7.54
C LEU A 55 -4.93 -1.15 7.81
N THR A 56 -5.89 -0.34 7.41
CA THR A 56 -7.32 -0.65 7.51
C THR A 56 -7.85 -1.03 6.13
N ILE A 57 -8.39 -2.24 5.99
CA ILE A 57 -9.06 -2.73 4.77
C ILE A 57 -10.44 -3.23 5.17
N GLY A 58 -11.50 -2.54 4.74
CA GLY A 58 -12.86 -2.81 5.22
C GLY A 58 -12.95 -2.72 6.74
N TYR A 59 -13.39 -3.79 7.40
CA TYR A 59 -13.48 -3.90 8.87
C TYR A 59 -12.23 -4.52 9.51
N HIS A 60 -11.19 -4.80 8.73
CA HIS A 60 -9.94 -5.37 9.21
C HIS A 60 -8.91 -4.29 9.48
N GLU A 61 -8.26 -4.38 10.63
CA GLU A 61 -7.07 -3.61 10.97
C GLU A 61 -5.86 -4.55 11.07
N LEU A 62 -4.79 -4.19 10.37
CA LEU A 62 -3.51 -4.86 10.44
C LEU A 62 -2.48 -3.93 11.07
N SER A 63 -1.69 -4.47 11.98
CA SER A 63 -0.51 -3.79 12.53
C SER A 63 0.73 -4.26 11.78
N GLY A 64 1.53 -3.33 11.29
CA GLY A 64 2.73 -3.59 10.53
C GLY A 64 3.91 -2.74 10.98
N THR A 65 5.08 -3.06 10.46
CA THR A 65 6.31 -2.32 10.74
C THR A 65 7.09 -2.06 9.46
N LYS A 66 7.83 -0.95 9.42
CA LYS A 66 8.83 -0.72 8.37
C LYS A 66 10.01 -1.67 8.57
N VAL A 67 10.52 -2.23 7.48
CA VAL A 67 11.64 -3.17 7.48
C VAL A 67 12.58 -2.80 6.32
N THR A 68 13.86 -2.62 6.63
CA THR A 68 14.90 -2.41 5.61
C THR A 68 15.20 -3.70 4.86
N LEU A 69 15.26 -3.62 3.54
CA LEU A 69 15.61 -4.75 2.67
C LEU A 69 17.12 -4.97 2.68
N LYS A 70 17.55 -6.23 2.87
CA LYS A 70 18.97 -6.61 2.77
C LYS A 70 19.55 -6.35 1.38
N LYS A 71 18.69 -6.42 0.36
CA LYS A 71 19.01 -6.14 -1.04
C LYS A 71 17.94 -5.16 -1.57
N PRO A 72 18.29 -3.89 -1.81
CA PRO A 72 17.38 -2.95 -2.44
C PRO A 72 16.91 -3.44 -3.81
N LEU A 73 15.70 -3.05 -4.20
CA LEU A 73 15.11 -3.43 -5.48
C LEU A 73 14.98 -2.19 -6.38
N ALA A 74 15.27 -2.36 -7.67
CA ALA A 74 14.94 -1.36 -8.70
C ALA A 74 13.52 -1.61 -9.21
N VAL A 75 12.74 -0.53 -9.32
CA VAL A 75 11.42 -0.57 -9.96
C VAL A 75 11.62 -0.27 -11.43
N LEU A 76 11.28 -1.24 -12.29
CA LEU A 76 11.47 -1.13 -13.73
C LEU A 76 10.13 -1.02 -14.44
N LYS A 77 10.02 -0.04 -15.35
CA LYS A 77 8.88 0.10 -16.26
C LYS A 77 9.30 -0.40 -17.63
N LYS A 78 8.55 -1.36 -18.17
CA LYS A 78 8.74 -1.84 -19.54
C LYS A 78 8.21 -0.81 -20.53
N VAL A 79 9.08 -0.35 -21.44
CA VAL A 79 8.75 0.55 -22.54
C VAL A 79 8.86 -0.25 -23.83
N LYS A 80 7.73 -0.41 -24.55
CA LYS A 80 7.75 -0.92 -25.92
C LYS A 80 7.91 0.27 -26.85
N ARG A 81 8.97 0.31 -27.65
CA ARG A 81 9.01 1.21 -28.80
C ARG A 81 8.19 0.57 -29.91
N THR A 82 7.11 1.22 -30.31
CA THR A 82 6.57 1.06 -31.65
C THR A 82 7.43 1.95 -32.52
N ASP A 83 8.24 1.38 -33.42
CA ASP A 83 8.88 2.19 -34.45
C ASP A 83 7.76 2.76 -35.32
N ASP A 84 7.51 4.07 -35.22
CA ASP A 84 6.56 4.82 -36.07
C ASP A 84 7.15 5.05 -37.47
N GLY A 85 7.62 3.97 -38.09
CA GLY A 85 8.14 3.95 -39.45
C GLY A 85 8.99 2.72 -39.70
N ASP A 86 8.45 1.71 -40.38
CA ASP A 86 8.80 1.47 -41.79
C ASP A 86 8.01 0.28 -42.35
N HIS A 87 7.78 0.33 -43.65
CA HIS A 87 7.40 -0.79 -44.49
C HIS A 87 8.32 -2.00 -44.30
N GLY A 88 7.73 -3.20 -44.42
CA GLY A 88 8.46 -4.35 -44.93
C GLY A 88 9.13 -5.27 -43.92
N ASP A 89 8.54 -6.45 -43.80
CA ASP A 89 9.19 -7.75 -43.63
C ASP A 89 9.77 -8.17 -42.24
N GLY A 90 9.06 -9.10 -41.60
CA GLY A 90 9.67 -10.41 -41.33
C GLY A 90 10.41 -10.69 -40.00
N SER A 91 10.57 -9.75 -39.06
CA SER A 91 11.07 -10.10 -37.72
C SER A 91 10.68 -9.09 -36.63
N SER A 92 9.51 -9.29 -36.04
CA SER A 92 8.97 -8.47 -34.95
C SER A 92 9.65 -8.73 -33.60
N SER A 93 10.97 -8.57 -33.51
CA SER A 93 11.66 -8.45 -32.22
C SER A 93 11.66 -6.99 -31.79
N GLY A 94 10.47 -6.45 -31.48
CA GLY A 94 10.34 -5.06 -31.03
C GLY A 94 11.30 -4.78 -29.87
N LYS A 95 12.13 -3.73 -30.01
CA LYS A 95 13.12 -3.35 -28.99
C LYS A 95 12.39 -3.05 -27.68
N VAL A 96 12.63 -3.88 -26.67
CA VAL A 96 12.11 -3.69 -25.31
C VAL A 96 13.13 -2.90 -24.52
N GLU A 97 12.74 -1.71 -24.07
CA GLU A 97 13.55 -0.90 -23.16
C GLU A 97 12.98 -1.00 -21.74
N LEU A 98 13.86 -0.97 -20.74
CA LEU A 98 13.49 -0.98 -19.33
C LEU A 98 13.97 0.31 -18.67
N ASP A 99 13.02 1.10 -18.19
CA ASP A 99 13.30 2.35 -17.49
C ASP A 99 13.27 2.14 -15.98
N VAL A 100 14.28 2.62 -15.26
CA VAL A 100 14.25 2.70 -13.79
C VAL A 100 13.34 3.86 -13.38
N VAL A 101 12.26 3.55 -12.67
CA VAL A 101 11.27 4.54 -12.20
C VAL A 101 11.30 4.75 -10.68
N GLY A 102 12.08 3.96 -9.95
CA GLY A 102 12.23 4.09 -8.51
C GLY A 102 13.15 3.05 -7.89
N VAL A 103 13.49 3.28 -6.63
CA VAL A 103 14.25 2.34 -5.80
C VAL A 103 13.44 2.02 -4.56
N ILE A 104 13.46 0.75 -4.15
CA ILE A 104 12.81 0.27 -2.93
C ILE A 104 13.90 -0.21 -1.99
N ARG A 105 14.09 0.49 -0.87
CA ARG A 105 15.03 0.06 0.19
C ARG A 105 14.29 -0.50 1.41
N HIS A 106 12.99 -0.26 1.51
CA HIS A 106 12.18 -0.66 2.64
C HIS A 106 10.85 -1.26 2.21
N LYS A 107 10.29 -2.13 3.06
CA LYS A 107 8.92 -2.60 2.96
C LYS A 107 8.16 -2.31 4.26
N ILE A 108 6.85 -2.19 4.17
CA ILE A 108 5.94 -2.16 5.31
C ILE A 108 5.34 -3.56 5.41
N LEU A 109 5.73 -4.30 6.44
CA LEU A 109 5.38 -5.70 6.61
C LEU A 109 4.23 -5.87 7.61
N PHE A 110 3.14 -6.48 7.15
CA PHE A 110 1.98 -6.86 7.95
C PHE A 110 1.92 -8.38 8.07
N LYS A 111 2.57 -8.92 9.12
CA LYS A 111 2.67 -10.37 9.39
C LYS A 111 1.69 -10.90 10.44
N THR A 112 0.96 -10.02 11.10
CA THR A 112 0.02 -10.41 12.16
C THR A 112 -1.37 -10.65 11.60
N ARG A 113 -2.13 -11.55 12.22
CA ARG A 113 -3.53 -11.80 11.87
C ARG A 113 -4.35 -10.48 11.92
N PRO A 114 -5.19 -10.20 10.91
CA PRO A 114 -6.06 -9.03 10.93
C PRO A 114 -7.00 -9.04 12.14
N LYS A 115 -7.12 -7.89 12.80
CA LYS A 115 -8.07 -7.65 13.89
C LYS A 115 -9.36 -7.09 13.33
N ALA A 116 -10.50 -7.49 13.89
CA ALA A 116 -11.76 -6.84 13.58
C ALA A 116 -11.84 -5.50 14.30
N LEU A 117 -12.27 -4.46 13.58
CA LEU A 117 -12.68 -3.18 14.17
C LEU A 117 -14.04 -3.36 14.83
N ILE A 118 -14.05 -3.86 16.07
CA ILE A 118 -15.27 -3.96 16.87
C ILE A 118 -15.58 -2.55 17.38
N SER A 119 -16.78 -2.04 17.10
CA SER A 119 -17.25 -0.81 17.71
C SER A 119 -17.28 -0.99 19.22
N LYS A 120 -16.65 -0.09 19.98
CA LYS A 120 -16.84 -0.06 21.43
C LYS A 120 -18.35 0.14 21.68
N PRO A 121 -19.00 -0.71 22.49
CA PRO A 121 -20.39 -0.48 22.86
C PRO A 121 -20.50 0.89 23.56
N PRO A 122 -21.65 1.60 23.44
CA PRO A 122 -21.84 2.87 24.12
C PRO A 122 -21.61 2.69 25.61
N GLU A 123 -20.79 3.55 26.22
CA GLU A 123 -20.63 3.55 27.67
C GLU A 123 -22.00 3.80 28.32
N PRO A 124 -22.39 3.03 29.34
CA PRO A 124 -23.68 3.21 29.99
C PRO A 124 -23.73 4.62 30.59
N ALA A 125 -24.67 5.43 30.13
CA ALA A 125 -24.92 6.75 30.67
C ALA A 125 -25.12 6.64 32.19
N VAL A 126 -24.23 7.26 32.95
CA VAL A 126 -24.36 7.37 34.41
C VAL A 126 -25.65 8.14 34.68
N LYS A 127 -26.72 7.44 35.07
CA LYS A 127 -27.94 8.07 35.55
C LYS A 127 -27.61 8.82 36.84
N GLU A 128 -27.52 10.13 36.74
CA GLU A 128 -27.43 11.04 37.88
C GLU A 128 -28.65 10.81 38.78
N ARG A 129 -28.42 10.26 39.98
CA ARG A 129 -29.46 10.16 41.01
C ARG A 129 -29.69 11.56 41.56
N ALA A 130 -30.81 12.18 41.19
CA ALA A 130 -31.30 13.37 41.86
C ALA A 130 -31.56 13.07 43.34
N SER A 131 -30.74 13.63 44.23
CA SER A 131 -31.00 13.64 45.67
C SER A 131 -32.06 14.67 45.99
N SER A 132 -33.27 14.23 46.31
CA SER A 132 -34.32 15.08 46.88
C SER A 132 -34.02 15.35 48.36
N THR A 133 -33.48 16.52 48.69
CA THR A 133 -33.49 17.04 50.07
C THR A 133 -34.82 17.72 50.35
N SER A 134 -35.68 17.03 51.10
CA SER A 134 -36.82 17.61 51.79
C SER A 134 -36.33 18.38 53.01
N SER A 135 -36.31 19.71 52.95
CA SER A 135 -36.22 20.56 54.14
C SER A 135 -37.59 20.69 54.79
N LYS A 136 -37.64 20.32 56.07
CA LYS A 136 -38.75 20.47 56.99
C LYS A 136 -38.33 21.51 58.02
N ASN A 137 -39.28 22.36 58.39
CA ASN A 137 -39.26 23.50 59.32
C ASN A 137 -38.77 24.84 58.77
#